data_AF-A0A846CF43-F1
#
_entry.id   AF-A0A846CF43-F1
#
_cell.length_a   1.000
_cell.length_b   1.000
_cell.length_c   1.000
_cell.angle_alpha   90.00
_cell.angle_beta   90.00
_cell.angle_gamma   90.00
#
_symmetry.space_group_name_H-M   'P 1'
#
loop_
_entity.id
_entity.type
_entity.pdbx_description
1 polymer ?
#
loop_
_entity_poly.entity_id
_entity_poly.type
_entity_poly.pdbx_seq_one_letter_code
_entity_poly.pdbx_strand_id
1 'polypeptide(L)'
;SGVFAISFLDSEQKDLAAKFFKPRRRVGNKFEDVEFYEGAVTGCPIISDSLGYVECKLVSTVEEGDHTVFVGEVIGSGVHREGNQLLLETTGWQYGG
;
A
#
# COMPACT_ATOMS: atom_id res chain seq x y z
N SER A 1 -5.72 13.62 6.43
CA SER A 1 -4.71 13.86 5.38
C SER A 1 -5.30 13.93 3.98
N GLY A 2 -6.38 13.22 3.64
CA GLY A 2 -7.03 13.39 2.31
C GLY A 2 -6.18 12.92 1.13
N VAL A 3 -5.10 12.19 1.40
CA VAL A 3 -4.18 11.62 0.42
C VAL A 3 -3.77 10.23 0.92
N PHE A 4 -3.42 9.34 -0.01
CA PHE A 4 -2.91 8.01 0.27
C PHE A 4 -1.98 7.54 -0.87
N ALA A 5 -1.13 6.56 -0.60
CA ALA A 5 -0.33 5.90 -1.61
C ALA A 5 -0.58 4.38 -1.60
N ILE A 6 -0.43 3.76 -2.76
CA ILE A 6 -0.51 2.31 -2.94
C ILE A 6 0.83 1.85 -3.54
N SER A 7 1.50 0.90 -2.89
CA SER A 7 2.69 0.23 -3.40
C SER A 7 2.33 -1.18 -3.91
N PHE A 8 2.73 -1.50 -5.14
CA PHE A 8 2.44 -2.80 -5.76
C PHE A 8 3.56 -3.79 -5.43
N LEU A 9 3.22 -4.90 -4.76
CA LEU A 9 4.20 -5.90 -4.34
C LEU A 9 4.49 -6.91 -5.47
N ASP A 10 5.73 -7.36 -5.53
CA ASP A 10 6.18 -8.47 -6.37
C ASP A 10 5.64 -9.80 -5.84
N SER A 11 5.40 -10.76 -6.73
CA SER A 11 5.04 -12.14 -6.47
C SER A 11 5.89 -12.84 -5.40
N GLU A 12 7.15 -12.45 -5.22
CA GLU A 12 8.05 -13.01 -4.20
C GLU A 12 7.95 -12.31 -2.84
N GLN A 13 7.19 -11.22 -2.73
CA GLN A 13 7.12 -10.35 -1.54
C GLN A 13 5.98 -10.70 -0.57
N LYS A 14 5.60 -11.98 -0.49
CA LYS A 14 4.59 -12.45 0.47
C LYS A 14 4.99 -12.16 1.92
N ASP A 15 6.25 -12.40 2.29
CA ASP A 15 6.73 -12.15 3.66
C ASP A 15 6.72 -10.66 4.01
N LEU A 16 6.99 -9.79 3.02
CA LEU A 16 6.88 -8.35 3.17
C LEU A 16 5.42 -7.93 3.45
N ALA A 17 4.46 -8.46 2.69
CA ALA A 17 3.04 -8.20 2.90
C ALA A 17 2.60 -8.59 4.34
N ALA A 18 3.06 -9.74 4.83
CA ALA A 18 2.70 -10.26 6.15
C ALA A 18 3.13 -9.32 7.30
N LYS A 19 4.19 -8.52 7.13
CA LYS A 19 4.64 -7.54 8.14
C LYS A 19 3.57 -6.49 8.47
N PHE A 20 2.63 -6.24 7.56
CA PHE A 20 1.60 -5.20 7.68
C PHE A 20 0.26 -5.68 8.28
N PHE A 21 0.10 -6.96 8.60
CA PHE A 21 -1.16 -7.49 9.16
C PHE A 21 -1.39 -7.19 10.63
N LYS A 22 -0.33 -6.87 11.39
CA LYS A 22 -0.44 -6.63 12.82
C LYS A 22 -0.54 -5.12 13.11
N PRO A 23 -1.49 -4.67 13.95
CA PRO A 23 -1.56 -3.28 14.40
C PRO A 23 -0.25 -2.89 15.09
N ARG A 24 0.37 -1.80 14.64
CA ARG A 24 1.59 -1.29 15.25
C ARG A 24 1.29 -0.10 16.13
N ARG A 25 1.73 -0.16 17.39
CA ARG A 25 1.70 0.98 18.29
C ARG A 25 2.61 2.07 17.74
N ARG A 26 2.21 3.33 17.90
CA ARG A 26 2.90 4.54 17.43
C ARG A 26 4.17 4.79 18.24
N VAL A 27 5.17 3.91 18.15
CA VAL A 27 6.50 4.09 18.73
C VAL A 27 7.51 3.72 17.65
N GLY A 28 8.26 4.71 17.15
CA GLY A 28 9.30 4.52 16.12
C GLY A 28 8.77 4.38 14.68
N ASN A 29 9.57 3.74 13.82
CA ASN A 29 9.23 3.47 12.43
C ASN A 29 8.07 2.46 12.33
N LYS A 30 6.92 2.88 11.81
CA LYS A 30 5.76 1.97 11.59
C LYS A 30 6.08 0.83 10.63
N PHE A 31 7.11 0.98 9.81
CA PHE A 31 7.51 0.01 8.80
C PHE A 31 8.55 -1.00 9.30
N GLU A 32 8.95 -0.99 10.60
CA GLU A 32 10.05 -1.83 11.14
C GLU A 32 11.30 -1.70 10.24
N ASP A 33 11.71 -2.80 9.61
CA ASP A 33 12.87 -2.94 8.74
C ASP A 33 12.49 -2.82 7.25
N VAL A 34 11.26 -2.41 6.94
CA VAL A 34 10.85 -2.16 5.56
C VAL A 34 11.34 -0.77 5.16
N GLU A 35 12.23 -0.74 4.18
CA GLU A 35 12.69 0.51 3.57
C GLU A 35 11.55 1.19 2.80
N PHE A 36 11.40 2.49 3.07
CA PHE A 36 10.43 3.34 2.40
C PHE A 36 11.04 4.73 2.19
N TYR A 37 10.47 5.47 1.25
CA TYR A 37 10.73 6.89 1.07
C TYR A 37 9.40 7.66 1.02
N GLU A 38 9.44 8.97 1.23
CA GLU A 38 8.25 9.82 1.13
C GLU A 38 7.94 10.12 -0.33
N GLY A 39 6.70 9.87 -0.74
CA GLY A 39 6.22 10.20 -2.08
C GLY A 39 6.32 11.69 -2.38
N ALA A 40 6.77 12.02 -3.59
CA ALA A 40 7.08 13.39 -3.97
C ALA A 40 5.84 14.30 -4.03
N VAL A 41 4.65 13.72 -4.25
CA VAL A 41 3.41 14.48 -4.44
C VAL A 41 2.59 14.55 -3.14
N THR A 42 2.46 13.44 -2.42
CA THR A 42 1.58 13.30 -1.26
C THR A 42 2.31 13.23 0.08
N GLY A 43 3.63 13.01 0.07
CA GLY A 43 4.43 12.71 1.27
C GLY A 43 4.06 11.37 1.94
N CYS A 44 3.22 10.55 1.31
CA CYS A 44 2.87 9.24 1.84
C CYS A 44 4.04 8.26 1.69
N PRO A 45 4.25 7.33 2.64
CA PRO A 45 5.33 6.36 2.57
C PRO A 45 5.12 5.40 1.38
N ILE A 46 6.14 5.26 0.55
CA ILE A 46 6.20 4.30 -0.56
C ILE A 46 7.27 3.26 -0.25
N ILE A 47 6.90 1.98 -0.34
CA ILE A 47 7.84 0.87 -0.13
C ILE A 47 8.88 0.90 -1.25
N SER A 48 10.16 1.04 -0.87
CA SER A 48 11.25 1.21 -1.84
C SER A 48 11.45 -0.01 -2.73
N ASP A 49 11.23 -1.20 -2.17
CA ASP A 49 11.36 -2.48 -2.90
C ASP A 49 10.05 -2.91 -3.60
N SER A 50 9.02 -2.07 -3.71
CA SER A 50 7.82 -2.41 -4.49
C SER A 50 8.09 -2.39 -6.00
N LEU A 51 7.24 -3.02 -6.82
CA LEU A 51 7.29 -2.94 -8.29
C LEU A 51 7.08 -1.49 -8.79
N GLY A 52 6.24 -0.75 -8.08
CA GLY A 52 5.89 0.62 -8.36
C GLY A 52 4.80 1.10 -7.42
N TYR A 53 4.30 2.30 -7.67
CA TYR A 53 3.33 2.93 -6.80
C TYR A 53 2.41 3.92 -7.53
N VAL A 54 1.30 4.25 -6.87
CA VAL A 54 0.47 5.42 -7.18
C VAL A 54 0.27 6.26 -5.93
N GLU A 55 0.27 7.57 -6.12
CA GLU A 55 -0.05 8.59 -5.13
C GLU A 55 -1.42 9.19 -5.48
N CYS A 56 -2.33 9.19 -4.51
CA CYS A 56 -3.72 9.53 -4.73
C CYS A 56 -4.19 10.66 -3.81
N LYS A 57 -5.00 11.56 -4.36
CA LYS A 57 -5.83 12.49 -3.59
C LYS A 57 -7.21 11.88 -3.39
N LEU A 58 -7.71 11.92 -2.17
CA LEU A 58 -9.07 11.46 -1.86
C LEU A 58 -10.09 12.42 -2.49
N VAL A 59 -11.00 11.89 -3.30
CA VAL A 59 -12.05 12.67 -3.98
C VAL A 59 -13.45 12.30 -3.52
N SER A 60 -13.66 11.09 -2.99
CA SER A 60 -14.94 10.69 -2.40
C SER A 60 -14.76 9.58 -1.39
N THR A 61 -15.75 9.44 -0.50
CA THR A 61 -15.83 8.42 0.52
C THR A 61 -17.24 7.85 0.52
N VAL A 62 -17.37 6.53 0.52
CA VAL A 62 -18.66 5.83 0.68
C VAL A 62 -18.56 4.97 1.94
N GLU A 63 -19.33 5.32 2.96
CA GLU A 63 -19.37 4.61 4.24
C GLU A 63 -20.53 3.61 4.24
N GLU A 64 -20.23 2.31 4.20
CA GLU A 64 -21.24 1.25 4.14
C GLU A 64 -20.76 0.02 4.93
N GLY A 65 -21.54 -0.40 5.92
CA GLY A 65 -21.20 -1.55 6.76
C GLY A 65 -19.99 -1.30 7.68
N ASP A 66 -19.07 -2.25 7.71
CA ASP A 66 -17.85 -2.23 8.54
C ASP A 66 -16.60 -1.70 7.82
N HIS A 67 -16.75 -1.33 6.54
CA HIS A 67 -15.68 -0.79 5.70
C HIS A 67 -16.06 0.56 5.09
N THR A 68 -15.03 1.31 4.69
CA THR A 68 -15.19 2.56 3.96
C THR A 68 -14.53 2.44 2.60
N VAL A 69 -15.27 2.70 1.53
CA VAL A 69 -14.71 2.77 0.18
C VAL A 69 -14.19 4.18 -0.05
N PHE A 70 -12.87 4.30 -0.19
CA PHE A 70 -12.21 5.54 -0.54
C PHE A 70 -11.98 5.60 -2.06
N VAL A 71 -12.45 6.67 -2.70
CA VAL A 71 -12.23 6.94 -4.12
C VAL A 71 -11.11 7.98 -4.23
N GLY A 72 -10.02 7.62 -4.91
CA GLY A 72 -8.87 8.50 -5.10
C GLY A 72 -8.59 8.83 -6.57
N GLU A 73 -8.22 10.08 -6.82
CA GLU A 73 -7.63 10.55 -8.08
C GLU A 73 -6.11 10.33 -8.02
N VAL A 74 -5.55 9.63 -9.01
CA VAL A 74 -4.09 9.44 -9.12
C VAL A 74 -3.45 10.76 -9.55
N ILE A 75 -2.56 11.29 -8.69
CA ILE A 75 -1.86 12.57 -8.90
C ILE A 75 -0.34 12.40 -8.97
N GLY A 76 0.16 11.18 -8.78
CA GLY A 76 1.56 10.81 -8.97
C GLY A 76 1.69 9.30 -9.14
N SER A 77 2.73 8.84 -9.83
CA SER A 77 3.02 7.42 -9.99
C SER A 77 4.49 7.21 -10.32
N GLY A 78 4.95 5.97 -10.13
CA GLY A 78 6.29 5.57 -10.53
C GLY A 78 6.40 4.06 -10.66
N VAL A 79 7.33 3.63 -11.52
CA VAL A 79 7.72 2.22 -11.68
C VAL A 79 9.14 2.10 -11.19
N HIS A 80 9.37 1.19 -10.24
CA HIS A 80 10.72 0.88 -9.77
C HIS A 80 11.35 -0.22 -10.63
N ARG A 81 10.56 -1.23 -11.00
CA ARG A 81 10.98 -2.35 -11.85
C ARG A 81 9.78 -3.08 -12.45
N GLU A 82 10.04 -3.79 -13.55
CA GLU A 82 9.13 -4.80 -14.10
C GLU A 82 9.11 -6.05 -13.21
N GLY A 83 7.97 -6.74 -13.17
CA GLY A 83 7.82 -7.98 -12.40
C GLY A 83 6.37 -8.46 -12.35
N ASN A 84 6.17 -9.64 -11.76
CA ASN A 84 4.83 -10.20 -11.58
C ASN A 84 4.24 -9.71 -10.26
N GLN A 85 2.98 -9.31 -10.25
CA GLN A 85 2.31 -8.81 -9.04
C GLN A 85 2.02 -9.95 -8.06
N LEU A 86 2.07 -9.65 -6.76
CA LEU A 86 1.58 -10.55 -5.72
C LEU A 86 0.06 -10.70 -5.81
N LEU A 87 -0.41 -11.85 -6.27
CA LEU A 87 -1.82 -12.16 -6.33
C LEU A 87 -2.29 -12.78 -5.00
N LEU A 88 -3.43 -12.34 -4.47
CA LEU A 88 -3.97 -12.88 -3.22
C LEU A 88 -4.17 -14.40 -3.31
N GLU A 89 -4.61 -14.91 -4.47
CA GLU A 89 -4.87 -16.34 -4.71
C GLU A 89 -3.64 -17.23 -4.49
N THR A 90 -2.43 -16.74 -4.77
CA THR A 90 -1.20 -17.53 -4.63
C THR A 90 -0.66 -17.51 -3.19
N THR A 91 -1.16 -16.62 -2.35
CA THR A 91 -0.71 -16.51 -0.96
C THR A 91 -1.32 -17.56 -0.04
N GLY A 92 -2.47 -18.15 -0.39
CA GLY A 92 -3.27 -18.98 0.51
C GLY A 92 -3.99 -18.18 1.60
N TRP A 93 -3.93 -16.85 1.58
CA TRP A 93 -4.73 -15.98 2.44
C TRP A 93 -6.08 -15.66 1.78
N GLN A 94 -7.06 -15.33 2.60
CA GLN A 94 -8.37 -14.86 2.15
C GLN A 94 -8.80 -13.63 2.93
N TYR A 95 -9.52 -12.75 2.24
CA TYR A 95 -10.09 -11.53 2.82
C TYR A 95 -11.40 -11.22 2.08
N GLY A 96 -12.52 -11.42 2.77
CA GLY A 96 -13.87 -11.41 2.19
C GLY A 96 -14.48 -12.81 2.13
N GLY A 97 -15.81 -12.85 2.20
CA GLY A 97 -16.63 -14.07 2.28
C GLY A 97 -17.95 -13.82 2.99
#